data_AF-A0A239R5J0-F1
#
_entry.id   AF-A0A239R5J0-F1
#
_cell.length_a   1.000
_cell.length_b   1.000
_cell.length_c   1.000
_cell.angle_alpha   90.00
_cell.angle_beta   90.00
_cell.angle_gamma   90.00
#
_symmetry.space_group_name_H-M   'P 1'
#
loop_
_entity.id
_entity.type
_entity.pdbx_description
1 polymer ?
#
loop_
_entity_poly.entity_id
_entity_poly.type
_entity_poly.pdbx_seq_one_letter_code
_entity_poly.pdbx_strand_id
1 'polypeptide(L)'
;MGDFKLFNEIRSAAKGSDKEINNHGALGVAPGTRGIRIAWMYPDVLNMHGSRGDAMALMHFSNLMKIPCTIRRVNMLSEPVPFDWADMLFFPSGDISSMEDICKTLAPKRNDFKKYVSEGKIILAIGSTGVILAQSTAYLDGRKVRGLGLLGMKMKQRKTVHGDDLWIKLPDGKELLGTQIQLADVKLTSEQQPLGATIYGRGNLGKGQEGARTGNVIYTHLLGPLLAKNPQFTAELLKTAASIAGMETEGLILKDSDISLENAALEDHKEFITSKVEKSRK
;
A
#
# COMPACT_ATOMS: atom_id res chain seq x y z
N MET A 1 5.15 24.44 1.98
CA MET A 1 5.77 23.90 0.75
C MET A 1 7.11 23.33 1.18
N GLY A 2 7.32 22.01 1.09
CA GLY A 2 8.62 21.42 1.41
C GLY A 2 9.61 21.74 0.29
N ASP A 3 10.79 22.24 0.63
CA ASP A 3 11.85 22.50 -0.35
C ASP A 3 12.43 21.16 -0.85
N PHE A 4 11.79 20.60 -1.88
CA PHE A 4 12.24 19.38 -2.53
C PHE A 4 13.63 19.50 -3.16
N LYS A 5 14.12 20.73 -3.42
CA LYS A 5 15.45 20.95 -4.00
C LYS A 5 16.53 20.64 -2.98
N LEU A 6 16.44 21.23 -1.77
CA LEU A 6 17.36 20.95 -0.66
C LEU A 6 17.32 19.48 -0.24
N PHE A 7 16.13 18.87 -0.21
CA PHE A 7 15.97 17.44 0.05
C PHE A 7 16.76 16.58 -0.97
N ASN A 8 16.68 16.90 -2.26
CA ASN A 8 17.39 16.18 -3.31
C ASN A 8 18.93 16.40 -3.27
N GLU A 9 19.39 17.59 -2.86
CA GLU A 9 20.83 17.91 -2.72
C GLU A 9 21.50 17.04 -1.65
N ILE A 10 20.92 16.97 -0.44
CA ILE A 10 21.43 16.13 0.66
C ILE A 10 21.48 14.65 0.25
N ARG A 11 20.44 14.21 -0.46
CA ARG A 11 20.27 12.81 -0.84
C ARG A 11 21.20 12.36 -1.96
N SER A 12 21.54 13.26 -2.88
CA SER A 12 22.45 12.97 -4.01
C SER A 12 23.88 12.64 -3.54
N ALA A 13 24.21 12.95 -2.29
CA ALA A 13 25.47 12.57 -1.67
C ALA A 13 25.52 11.12 -1.12
N ALA A 14 24.39 10.39 -1.08
CA ALA A 14 24.33 9.01 -0.56
C ALA A 14 24.76 7.96 -1.62
N LYS A 15 25.42 6.87 -1.19
CA LYS A 15 25.97 5.83 -2.09
C LYS A 15 24.89 4.87 -2.63
N GLY A 16 25.14 4.29 -3.81
CA GLY A 16 24.18 3.43 -4.53
C GLY A 16 23.82 2.10 -3.86
N SER A 17 24.62 1.59 -2.93
CA SER A 17 24.36 0.35 -2.16
C SER A 17 23.11 0.43 -1.29
N ASP A 18 22.60 1.63 -1.00
CA ASP A 18 21.53 1.87 -0.04
C ASP A 18 20.13 1.78 -0.68
N LYS A 19 20.05 1.39 -1.96
CA LYS A 19 18.82 1.43 -2.77
C LYS A 19 18.06 0.10 -2.83
N GLU A 20 18.68 -1.03 -2.56
CA GLU A 20 18.05 -2.35 -2.68
C GLU A 20 18.25 -3.18 -1.41
N ILE A 21 17.21 -3.91 -1.02
CA ILE A 21 17.28 -4.97 -0.02
C ILE A 21 16.76 -6.26 -0.64
N ASN A 22 17.40 -7.39 -0.33
CA ASN A 22 16.96 -8.70 -0.80
C ASN A 22 17.25 -9.76 0.26
N ASN A 23 16.64 -10.94 0.08
CA ASN A 23 16.81 -12.08 0.96
C ASN A 23 17.60 -13.25 0.34
N HIS A 24 18.29 -13.04 -0.78
CA HIS A 24 18.87 -14.14 -1.54
C HIS A 24 19.90 -14.92 -0.73
N GLY A 25 20.78 -14.22 0.00
CA GLY A 25 21.74 -14.85 0.90
C GLY A 25 21.09 -15.62 2.05
N ALA A 26 20.00 -15.10 2.62
CA ALA A 26 19.26 -15.77 3.71
C ALA A 26 18.54 -17.04 3.22
N LEU A 27 18.16 -17.09 1.95
CA LEU A 27 17.55 -18.26 1.31
C LEU A 27 18.57 -19.21 0.67
N GLY A 28 19.86 -18.86 0.64
CA GLY A 28 20.90 -19.65 -0.01
C GLY A 28 20.76 -19.74 -1.53
N VAL A 29 20.06 -18.80 -2.17
CA VAL A 29 19.87 -18.78 -3.64
C VAL A 29 20.95 -17.91 -4.31
N ALA A 30 21.29 -18.23 -5.55
CA ALA A 30 22.31 -17.50 -6.29
C ALA A 30 21.96 -15.99 -6.44
N PRO A 31 22.96 -15.09 -6.39
CA PRO A 31 22.76 -13.70 -6.79
C PRO A 31 22.16 -13.62 -8.19
N GLY A 32 21.15 -12.76 -8.37
CA GLY A 32 20.46 -12.62 -9.66
C GLY A 32 19.36 -13.64 -9.96
N THR A 33 19.14 -14.65 -9.09
CA THR A 33 17.94 -15.51 -9.14
C THR A 33 16.69 -14.64 -9.32
N ARG A 34 15.87 -14.96 -10.32
CA ARG A 34 14.60 -14.25 -10.52
C ARG A 34 13.66 -14.58 -9.37
N GLY A 35 13.57 -13.68 -8.41
CA GLY A 35 12.54 -13.63 -7.36
C GLY A 35 11.55 -12.50 -7.59
N ILE A 36 10.64 -12.24 -6.67
CA ILE A 36 9.73 -11.09 -6.71
C ILE A 36 10.53 -9.78 -6.69
N ARG A 37 10.11 -8.80 -7.48
CA ARG A 37 10.70 -7.46 -7.56
C ARG A 37 9.67 -6.39 -7.19
N ILE A 38 9.93 -5.68 -6.09
CA ILE A 38 9.03 -4.65 -5.57
C ILE A 38 9.70 -3.29 -5.68
N ALA A 39 9.04 -2.35 -6.35
CA ALA A 39 9.46 -0.96 -6.35
C ALA A 39 8.80 -0.23 -5.18
N TRP A 40 9.59 0.11 -4.16
CA TRP A 40 9.17 0.95 -3.06
C TRP A 40 9.26 2.41 -3.48
N MET A 41 8.10 2.99 -3.78
CA MET A 41 8.00 4.29 -4.42
C MET A 41 8.11 5.41 -3.40
N TYR A 42 9.02 6.34 -3.66
CA TYR A 42 9.30 7.59 -2.97
C TYR A 42 9.38 7.51 -1.43
N PRO A 43 10.10 6.53 -0.85
CA PRO A 43 10.07 6.25 0.59
C PRO A 43 10.62 7.34 1.51
N ASP A 44 11.25 8.37 0.96
CA ASP A 44 11.69 9.53 1.75
C ASP A 44 10.62 10.62 1.84
N VAL A 45 9.65 10.62 0.93
CA VAL A 45 8.49 11.53 0.91
C VAL A 45 7.24 10.82 1.46
N LEU A 46 7.13 9.54 1.16
CA LEU A 46 6.03 8.65 1.53
C LEU A 46 6.43 7.80 2.75
N ASN A 47 6.74 8.48 3.86
CA ASN A 47 7.39 7.90 5.04
C ASN A 47 6.51 7.94 6.31
N MET A 48 5.22 8.24 6.18
CA MET A 48 4.34 8.47 7.31
C MET A 48 3.81 7.18 7.95
N HIS A 49 3.36 7.30 9.20
CA HIS A 49 2.66 6.24 9.94
C HIS A 49 3.43 4.91 10.03
N GLY A 50 4.76 4.97 10.06
CA GLY A 50 5.61 3.79 10.15
C GLY A 50 5.62 2.94 8.88
N SER A 51 5.27 3.50 7.72
CA SER A 51 5.13 2.77 6.44
C SER A 51 6.36 2.00 5.98
N ARG A 52 7.55 2.30 6.50
CA ARG A 52 8.75 1.45 6.33
C ARG A 52 8.54 0.02 6.85
N GLY A 53 7.71 -0.14 7.87
CA GLY A 53 7.32 -1.43 8.42
C GLY A 53 6.54 -2.30 7.42
N ASP A 54 5.82 -1.71 6.46
CA ASP A 54 5.17 -2.47 5.39
C ASP A 54 6.21 -3.10 4.44
N ALA A 55 7.25 -2.35 4.08
CA ALA A 55 8.35 -2.88 3.27
C ALA A 55 9.14 -3.96 4.03
N MET A 56 9.33 -3.78 5.34
CA MET A 56 9.95 -4.81 6.20
C MET A 56 9.07 -6.06 6.32
N ALA A 57 7.75 -5.91 6.42
CA ALA A 57 6.81 -7.02 6.45
C ALA A 57 6.85 -7.82 5.14
N LEU A 58 6.87 -7.15 3.98
CA LEU A 58 7.04 -7.82 2.68
C LEU A 58 8.31 -8.67 2.65
N MET A 59 9.44 -8.14 3.13
CA MET A 59 10.69 -8.88 3.20
C MET A 59 10.60 -10.05 4.19
N HIS A 60 10.06 -9.81 5.39
CA HIS A 60 9.92 -10.81 6.44
C HIS A 60 9.05 -11.99 5.99
N PHE A 61 7.84 -11.75 5.50
CA PHE A 61 6.94 -12.81 5.05
C PHE A 61 7.46 -13.52 3.81
N SER A 62 8.19 -12.82 2.91
CA SER A 62 8.88 -13.50 1.81
C SER A 62 9.94 -14.50 2.30
N ASN A 63 10.62 -14.22 3.42
CA ASN A 63 11.58 -15.14 4.04
C ASN A 63 10.90 -16.37 4.63
N LEU A 64 9.77 -16.18 5.31
CA LEU A 64 8.99 -17.28 5.90
C LEU A 64 8.47 -18.20 4.79
N MET A 65 7.96 -17.62 3.71
CA MET A 65 7.44 -18.35 2.55
C MET A 65 8.52 -18.86 1.58
N LYS A 66 9.80 -18.62 1.88
CA LYS A 66 10.96 -19.01 1.04
C LYS A 66 10.89 -18.47 -0.39
N ILE A 67 10.36 -17.26 -0.55
CA ILE A 67 10.27 -16.57 -1.83
C ILE A 67 11.46 -15.62 -1.99
N PRO A 68 12.35 -15.81 -2.99
CA PRO A 68 13.36 -14.81 -3.30
C PRO A 68 12.70 -13.48 -3.62
N CYS A 69 13.14 -12.41 -2.97
CA CYS A 69 12.50 -11.10 -3.02
C CYS A 69 13.59 -10.02 -3.06
N THR A 70 13.41 -9.04 -3.94
CA THR A 70 14.20 -7.81 -4.00
C THR A 70 13.27 -6.60 -3.93
N ILE A 71 13.47 -5.74 -2.93
CA ILE A 71 12.78 -4.47 -2.81
C ILE A 71 13.76 -3.36 -3.18
N ARG A 72 13.44 -2.63 -4.24
CA ARG A 72 14.20 -1.46 -4.69
C ARG A 72 13.48 -0.18 -4.34
N ARG A 73 14.18 0.74 -3.71
CA ARG A 73 13.72 2.10 -3.46
C ARG A 73 13.83 2.96 -4.72
N VAL A 74 12.72 3.53 -5.16
CA VAL A 74 12.69 4.62 -6.16
C VAL A 74 12.48 5.90 -5.39
N ASN A 75 13.51 6.68 -5.16
CA ASN A 75 13.44 7.66 -4.09
C ASN A 75 13.13 9.08 -4.57
N MET A 76 13.74 9.49 -5.67
CA MET A 76 13.52 10.82 -6.25
C MET A 76 12.38 10.75 -7.27
N LEU A 77 11.58 11.81 -7.35
CA LEU A 77 10.53 11.94 -8.36
C LEU A 77 11.09 11.91 -9.80
N SER A 78 12.35 12.34 -9.98
CA SER A 78 13.06 12.29 -11.25
C SER A 78 13.52 10.89 -11.66
N GLU A 79 13.59 9.93 -10.73
CA GLU A 79 13.96 8.54 -11.07
C GLU A 79 12.84 7.91 -11.93
N PRO A 80 13.19 7.12 -12.96
CA PRO A 80 12.20 6.44 -13.77
C PRO A 80 11.40 5.44 -12.94
N VAL A 81 10.11 5.33 -13.22
CA VAL A 81 9.27 4.27 -12.64
C VAL A 81 9.67 2.95 -13.33
N PRO A 82 10.05 1.90 -12.58
CA PRO A 82 10.66 0.71 -13.16
C PRO A 82 9.62 -0.31 -13.63
N PHE A 83 8.75 0.06 -14.58
CA PHE A 83 7.61 -0.75 -15.03
C PHE A 83 8.00 -2.16 -15.54
N ASP A 84 9.13 -2.28 -16.25
CA ASP A 84 9.58 -3.56 -16.81
C ASP A 84 10.23 -4.47 -15.77
N TRP A 85 10.76 -3.88 -14.70
CA TRP A 85 11.48 -4.63 -13.66
C TRP A 85 10.56 -5.04 -12.51
N ALA A 86 9.58 -4.22 -12.15
CA ALA A 86 8.76 -4.43 -10.96
C ALA A 86 7.55 -5.35 -11.24
N ASP A 87 7.28 -6.25 -10.31
CA ASP A 87 6.03 -7.01 -10.22
C ASP A 87 5.00 -6.27 -9.37
N MET A 88 5.48 -5.43 -8.45
CA MET A 88 4.67 -4.60 -7.56
C MET A 88 5.23 -3.18 -7.45
N LEU A 89 4.37 -2.17 -7.64
CA LEU A 89 4.62 -0.79 -7.24
C LEU A 89 3.94 -0.54 -5.89
N PHE A 90 4.75 -0.21 -4.88
CA PHE A 90 4.27 0.05 -3.52
C PHE A 90 4.36 1.55 -3.21
N PHE A 91 3.20 2.18 -3.02
CA PHE A 91 3.02 3.59 -2.66
C PHE A 91 2.55 3.72 -1.20
N PRO A 92 3.47 3.73 -0.22
CA PRO A 92 3.11 3.95 1.19
C PRO A 92 2.48 5.32 1.44
N SER A 93 1.91 5.53 2.64
CA SER A 93 1.35 6.83 3.00
C SER A 93 2.43 7.91 3.14
N GLY A 94 2.10 9.14 2.76
CA GLY A 94 2.93 10.33 2.94
C GLY A 94 2.11 11.57 3.30
N ASP A 95 2.76 12.72 3.31
CA ASP A 95 2.05 13.99 3.51
C ASP A 95 1.13 14.29 2.30
N ILE A 96 -0.13 14.65 2.57
CA ILE A 96 -1.10 14.94 1.51
C ILE A 96 -0.70 16.14 0.65
N SER A 97 0.12 17.05 1.18
CA SER A 97 0.65 18.21 0.46
C SER A 97 1.66 17.83 -0.62
N SER A 98 2.34 16.70 -0.48
CA SER A 98 3.29 16.17 -1.48
C SER A 98 2.61 15.51 -2.68
N MET A 99 1.32 15.19 -2.57
CA MET A 99 0.61 14.41 -3.60
C MET A 99 0.48 15.14 -4.94
N GLU A 100 0.40 16.48 -4.92
CA GLU A 100 0.30 17.25 -6.16
C GLU A 100 1.55 17.08 -7.04
N ASP A 101 2.74 17.19 -6.44
CA ASP A 101 4.01 17.07 -7.16
C ASP A 101 4.26 15.63 -7.64
N ILE A 102 3.87 14.63 -6.83
CA ILE A 102 3.90 13.23 -7.23
C ILE A 102 2.96 12.99 -8.42
N CYS A 103 1.71 13.47 -8.35
CA CYS A 103 0.75 13.33 -9.44
C CYS A 103 1.23 14.02 -10.72
N LYS A 104 1.78 15.25 -10.63
CA LYS A 104 2.38 15.94 -11.78
C LYS A 104 3.50 15.13 -12.42
N THR A 105 4.36 14.54 -11.60
CA THR A 105 5.51 13.74 -12.08
C THR A 105 5.08 12.43 -12.76
N LEU A 106 4.01 11.80 -12.25
CA LEU A 106 3.49 10.54 -12.78
C LEU A 106 2.53 10.74 -13.96
N ALA A 107 1.90 11.91 -14.10
CA ALA A 107 0.88 12.17 -15.12
C ALA A 107 1.32 11.87 -16.57
N PRO A 108 2.55 12.20 -17.01
CA PRO A 108 3.01 11.83 -18.36
C PRO A 108 3.09 10.32 -18.59
N LYS A 109 3.23 9.52 -17.53
CA LYS A 109 3.40 8.06 -17.56
C LYS A 109 2.06 7.29 -17.47
N ARG A 110 0.92 7.99 -17.59
CA ARG A 110 -0.42 7.40 -17.38
C ARG A 110 -0.67 6.16 -18.25
N ASN A 111 -0.23 6.17 -19.51
CA ASN A 111 -0.41 5.04 -20.41
C ASN A 111 0.46 3.84 -20.01
N ASP A 112 1.68 4.09 -19.51
CA ASP A 112 2.56 3.03 -18.99
C ASP A 112 1.95 2.37 -17.75
N PHE A 113 1.37 3.17 -16.83
CA PHE A 113 0.62 2.62 -15.70
C PHE A 113 -0.58 1.76 -16.14
N LYS A 114 -1.33 2.20 -17.16
CA LYS A 114 -2.44 1.39 -17.70
C LYS A 114 -1.94 0.08 -18.29
N LYS A 115 -0.83 0.12 -19.04
CA LYS A 115 -0.18 -1.08 -19.58
C LYS A 115 0.28 -2.01 -18.46
N TYR A 116 0.98 -1.48 -17.47
CA TYR A 116 1.45 -2.21 -16.28
C TYR A 116 0.30 -2.92 -15.56
N VAL A 117 -0.83 -2.24 -15.37
CA VAL A 117 -2.04 -2.83 -14.77
C VAL A 117 -2.67 -3.90 -15.67
N SER A 118 -2.70 -3.68 -16.99
CA SER A 118 -3.24 -4.67 -17.95
C SER A 118 -2.40 -5.96 -18.03
N GLU A 119 -1.11 -5.89 -17.68
CA GLU A 119 -0.23 -7.05 -17.52
C GLU A 119 -0.47 -7.81 -16.19
N GLY A 120 -1.48 -7.38 -15.40
CA GLY A 120 -1.81 -7.99 -14.12
C GLY A 120 -0.88 -7.60 -12.97
N LYS A 121 0.05 -6.67 -13.17
CA LYS A 121 1.01 -6.28 -12.13
C LYS A 121 0.36 -5.48 -10.99
N ILE A 122 0.97 -5.55 -9.81
CA ILE A 122 0.37 -5.02 -8.57
C ILE A 122 0.67 -3.54 -8.40
N ILE A 123 -0.34 -2.75 -8.03
CA ILE A 123 -0.17 -1.41 -7.46
C ILE A 123 -0.86 -1.37 -6.11
N LEU A 124 -0.12 -1.14 -5.03
CA LEU A 124 -0.67 -0.96 -3.69
C LEU A 124 -0.44 0.49 -3.25
N ALA A 125 -1.53 1.22 -3.00
CA ALA A 125 -1.50 2.57 -2.44
C ALA A 125 -2.20 2.61 -1.07
N ILE A 126 -1.57 3.25 -0.10
CA ILE A 126 -2.01 3.29 1.30
C ILE A 126 -2.21 4.73 1.78
N GLY A 127 -3.36 5.01 2.39
CA GLY A 127 -3.63 6.28 3.05
C GLY A 127 -3.74 7.45 2.07
N SER A 128 -2.85 8.43 2.18
CA SER A 128 -2.88 9.65 1.35
C SER A 128 -2.53 9.41 -0.12
N THR A 129 -1.81 8.33 -0.45
CA THR A 129 -1.44 8.02 -1.84
C THR A 129 -2.60 7.54 -2.68
N GLY A 130 -3.80 7.36 -2.11
CA GLY A 130 -5.04 7.24 -2.87
C GLY A 130 -5.21 8.36 -3.89
N VAL A 131 -4.68 9.57 -3.60
CA VAL A 131 -4.70 10.72 -4.53
C VAL A 131 -4.06 10.38 -5.87
N ILE A 132 -3.03 9.52 -5.86
CA ILE A 132 -2.32 9.08 -7.07
C ILE A 132 -3.24 8.21 -7.95
N LEU A 133 -4.03 7.31 -7.35
CA LEU A 133 -4.89 6.38 -8.08
C LEU A 133 -6.23 7.00 -8.49
N ALA A 134 -6.66 8.05 -7.78
CA ALA A 134 -7.93 8.70 -7.98
C ALA A 134 -8.08 9.41 -9.33
N GLN A 135 -9.33 9.58 -9.77
CA GLN A 135 -9.65 10.43 -10.91
C GLN A 135 -9.39 11.90 -10.58
N SER A 136 -9.75 12.32 -9.37
CA SER A 136 -9.51 13.67 -8.89
C SER A 136 -9.60 13.78 -7.37
N THR A 137 -8.85 14.71 -6.80
CA THR A 137 -8.88 15.09 -5.39
C THR A 137 -9.16 16.58 -5.27
N ALA A 138 -10.16 16.96 -4.47
CA ALA A 138 -10.44 18.34 -4.11
C ALA A 138 -9.84 18.68 -2.75
N TYR A 139 -9.04 19.73 -2.67
CA TYR A 139 -8.40 20.23 -1.46
C TYR A 139 -9.23 21.36 -0.82
N LEU A 140 -8.97 21.65 0.45
CA LEU A 140 -9.69 22.70 1.18
C LEU A 140 -9.38 24.12 0.68
N ASP A 141 -8.18 24.32 0.14
CA ASP A 141 -7.71 25.60 -0.41
C ASP A 141 -8.20 25.86 -1.85
N GLY A 142 -9.13 25.04 -2.35
CA GLY A 142 -9.69 25.15 -3.69
C GLY A 142 -8.88 24.46 -4.79
N ARG A 143 -7.67 23.96 -4.49
CA ARG A 143 -6.91 23.17 -5.47
C ARG A 143 -7.63 21.88 -5.84
N LYS A 144 -7.46 21.48 -7.09
CA LYS A 144 -7.94 20.20 -7.61
C LYS A 144 -6.80 19.46 -8.28
N VAL A 145 -6.41 18.33 -7.70
CA VAL A 145 -5.34 17.47 -8.23
C VAL A 145 -5.97 16.34 -9.03
N ARG A 146 -5.45 16.09 -10.23
CA ARG A 146 -5.83 14.94 -11.06
C ARG A 146 -4.80 13.83 -10.87
N GLY A 147 -5.25 12.67 -10.40
CA GLY A 147 -4.42 11.48 -10.34
C GLY A 147 -4.32 10.75 -11.67
N LEU A 148 -3.87 9.50 -11.62
CA LEU A 148 -3.78 8.61 -12.76
C LEU A 148 -5.16 8.14 -13.23
N GLY A 149 -6.14 8.08 -12.33
CA GLY A 149 -7.49 7.58 -12.61
C GLY A 149 -7.52 6.08 -12.88
N LEU A 150 -6.68 5.31 -12.17
CA LEU A 150 -6.63 3.85 -12.26
C LEU A 150 -7.77 3.19 -11.47
N LEU A 151 -8.34 3.90 -10.50
CA LEU A 151 -9.52 3.49 -9.77
C LEU A 151 -10.63 4.53 -9.95
N GLY A 152 -11.87 4.06 -10.04
CA GLY A 152 -13.09 4.88 -10.07
C GLY A 152 -13.36 5.52 -8.71
N MET A 153 -12.48 6.42 -8.28
CA MET A 153 -12.57 7.11 -7.00
C MET A 153 -12.36 8.63 -7.19
N LYS A 154 -13.05 9.40 -6.36
CA LYS A 154 -12.85 10.84 -6.18
C LYS A 154 -12.61 11.11 -4.71
N MET A 155 -11.59 11.90 -4.40
CA MET A 155 -11.24 12.22 -3.01
C MET A 155 -11.58 13.66 -2.67
N LYS A 156 -11.87 13.93 -1.40
CA LYS A 156 -12.09 15.28 -0.88
C LYS A 156 -11.38 15.43 0.45
N GLN A 157 -10.45 16.38 0.55
CA GLN A 157 -9.77 16.70 1.79
C GLN A 157 -10.78 17.14 2.85
N ARG A 158 -10.58 16.64 4.07
CA ARG A 158 -11.40 16.92 5.24
C ARG A 158 -10.85 18.12 6.01
N LYS A 159 -11.75 18.87 6.65
CA LYS A 159 -11.37 19.94 7.61
C LYS A 159 -10.70 19.40 8.87
N THR A 160 -11.01 18.16 9.24
CA THR A 160 -10.46 17.49 10.43
C THR A 160 -9.88 16.14 10.07
N VAL A 161 -8.77 15.80 10.73
CA VAL A 161 -8.19 14.46 10.70
C VAL A 161 -9.11 13.52 11.46
N HIS A 162 -9.43 12.37 10.88
CA HIS A 162 -10.11 11.30 11.59
C HIS A 162 -9.10 10.21 11.94
N GLY A 163 -8.98 9.87 13.22
CA GLY A 163 -8.08 8.83 13.73
C GLY A 163 -8.86 7.80 14.53
N ASP A 164 -8.79 6.52 14.16
CA ASP A 164 -9.38 5.40 14.93
C ASP A 164 -8.81 4.05 14.47
N ASP A 165 -9.28 2.96 15.06
CA ASP A 165 -9.15 1.62 14.50
C ASP A 165 -9.97 1.48 13.20
N LEU A 166 -9.55 0.58 12.33
CA LEU A 166 -10.27 0.23 11.10
C LEU A 166 -10.24 -1.28 10.94
N TRP A 167 -11.42 -1.88 10.81
CA TRP A 167 -11.59 -3.32 10.62
C TRP A 167 -12.57 -3.55 9.49
N ILE A 168 -12.18 -4.37 8.52
CA ILE A 168 -12.94 -4.61 7.29
C ILE A 168 -13.02 -6.09 6.98
N LYS A 169 -14.03 -6.45 6.19
CA LYS A 169 -14.19 -7.77 5.58
C LYS A 169 -14.01 -7.67 4.07
N LEU A 170 -13.09 -8.46 3.53
CA LEU A 170 -12.86 -8.62 2.10
C LEU A 170 -13.96 -9.49 1.45
N PRO A 171 -14.13 -9.42 0.12
CA PRO A 171 -15.15 -10.20 -0.60
C PRO A 171 -15.03 -11.71 -0.44
N ASP A 172 -13.82 -12.23 -0.23
CA ASP A 172 -13.54 -13.65 0.00
C ASP A 172 -13.72 -14.08 1.47
N GLY A 173 -14.22 -13.18 2.32
CA GLY A 173 -14.52 -13.42 3.72
C GLY A 173 -13.37 -13.15 4.68
N LYS A 174 -12.13 -12.92 4.19
CA LYS A 174 -11.00 -12.58 5.05
C LYS A 174 -11.19 -11.20 5.68
N GLU A 175 -10.56 -10.99 6.82
CA GLU A 175 -10.67 -9.74 7.55
C GLU A 175 -9.32 -9.03 7.60
N LEU A 176 -9.34 -7.72 7.40
CA LEU A 176 -8.16 -6.88 7.60
C LEU A 176 -8.40 -5.93 8.75
N LEU A 177 -7.41 -5.80 9.62
CA LEU A 177 -7.47 -4.94 10.79
C LEU A 177 -6.23 -4.05 10.85
N GLY A 178 -6.46 -2.79 11.20
CA GLY A 178 -5.42 -1.80 11.34
C GLY A 178 -5.94 -0.54 12.00
N THR A 179 -5.35 0.58 11.66
CA THR A 179 -5.82 1.90 12.06
C THR A 179 -6.10 2.75 10.83
N GLN A 180 -6.81 3.84 11.01
CA GLN A 180 -7.03 4.86 9.99
C GLN A 180 -6.63 6.21 10.57
N ILE A 181 -5.85 6.97 9.81
CA ILE A 181 -5.59 8.39 10.04
C ILE A 181 -5.90 9.08 8.72
N GLN A 182 -7.12 9.59 8.61
CA GLN A 182 -7.73 9.97 7.34
C GLN A 182 -7.84 11.49 7.21
N LEU A 183 -7.14 12.01 6.21
CA LEU A 183 -7.16 13.43 5.80
C LEU A 183 -8.13 13.70 4.65
N ALA A 184 -8.64 12.66 3.99
CA ALA A 184 -9.53 12.79 2.84
C ALA A 184 -10.58 11.70 2.82
N ASP A 185 -11.83 12.10 2.56
CA ASP A 185 -12.95 11.21 2.29
C ASP A 185 -12.86 10.69 0.84
N VAL A 186 -13.33 9.47 0.60
CA VAL A 186 -13.27 8.79 -0.72
C VAL A 186 -14.66 8.45 -1.22
N LYS A 187 -15.05 8.95 -2.39
CA LYS A 187 -16.29 8.56 -3.06
C LYS A 187 -15.97 7.68 -4.27
N LEU A 188 -16.49 6.46 -4.26
CA LEU A 188 -16.41 5.54 -5.40
C LEU A 188 -17.42 5.92 -6.48
N THR A 189 -17.10 5.63 -7.75
CA THR A 189 -18.08 5.64 -8.85
C THR A 189 -18.98 4.40 -8.75
N SER A 190 -20.07 4.38 -9.52
CA SER A 190 -21.06 3.29 -9.51
C SER A 190 -20.44 1.93 -9.88
N GLU A 191 -19.40 1.92 -10.71
CA GLU A 191 -18.77 0.72 -11.25
C GLU A 191 -17.58 0.25 -10.39
N GLN A 192 -17.08 1.09 -9.49
CA GLN A 192 -15.88 0.79 -8.70
C GLN A 192 -16.23 -0.01 -7.45
N GLN A 193 -15.63 -1.19 -7.34
CA GLN A 193 -15.75 -2.00 -6.13
C GLN A 193 -14.87 -1.45 -4.99
N PRO A 194 -15.37 -1.47 -3.74
CA PRO A 194 -14.52 -1.22 -2.57
C PRO A 194 -13.49 -2.34 -2.42
N LEU A 195 -12.46 -2.12 -1.58
CA LEU A 195 -11.57 -3.21 -1.16
C LEU A 195 -12.35 -4.21 -0.29
N GLY A 196 -13.19 -3.69 0.61
CA GLY A 196 -14.02 -4.49 1.50
C GLY A 196 -15.15 -3.71 2.16
N ALA A 197 -15.98 -4.44 2.90
CA ALA A 197 -17.02 -3.88 3.75
C ALA A 197 -16.44 -3.48 5.11
N THR A 198 -16.78 -2.29 5.60
CA THR A 198 -16.33 -1.83 6.93
C THR A 198 -17.11 -2.53 8.04
N ILE A 199 -16.40 -3.22 8.94
CA ILE A 199 -16.94 -3.78 10.18
C ILE A 199 -16.91 -2.72 11.29
N TYR A 200 -15.75 -2.07 11.47
CA TYR A 200 -15.54 -0.99 12.43
C TYR A 200 -14.69 0.13 11.82
N GLY A 201 -14.87 1.35 12.31
CA GLY A 201 -14.19 2.54 11.81
C GLY A 201 -15.02 3.25 10.73
N ARG A 202 -14.37 4.16 10.01
CA ARG A 202 -15.04 5.06 9.06
C ARG A 202 -14.94 4.55 7.62
N GLY A 203 -13.79 3.99 7.25
CA GLY A 203 -13.49 3.65 5.87
C GLY A 203 -13.58 4.87 4.95
N ASN A 204 -14.16 4.70 3.77
CA ASN A 204 -14.16 5.73 2.72
C ASN A 204 -14.95 7.00 3.12
N LEU A 205 -16.18 6.84 3.62
CA LEU A 205 -17.12 7.94 3.92
C LEU A 205 -17.90 7.77 5.23
N GLY A 206 -17.67 6.70 6.00
CA GLY A 206 -18.55 6.30 7.11
C GLY A 206 -19.83 5.60 6.64
N LYS A 207 -19.81 4.96 5.47
CA LYS A 207 -20.98 4.32 4.84
C LYS A 207 -20.78 2.82 4.55
N GLY A 208 -20.00 2.14 5.39
CA GLY A 208 -19.82 0.68 5.31
C GLY A 208 -18.89 0.18 4.19
N GLN A 209 -18.18 1.06 3.50
CA GLN A 209 -17.22 0.71 2.44
C GLN A 209 -15.83 1.22 2.78
N GLU A 210 -14.82 0.41 2.48
CA GLU A 210 -13.42 0.76 2.68
C GLU A 210 -12.60 0.48 1.41
N GLY A 211 -11.68 1.41 1.09
CA GLY A 211 -10.71 1.25 0.03
C GLY A 211 -11.36 1.17 -1.36
N ALA A 212 -10.57 0.69 -2.31
CA ALA A 212 -11.05 0.35 -3.65
C ALA A 212 -10.12 -0.68 -4.27
N ARG A 213 -10.67 -1.57 -5.10
CA ARG A 213 -9.89 -2.58 -5.82
C ARG A 213 -10.42 -2.79 -7.23
N THR A 214 -9.50 -2.81 -8.20
CA THR A 214 -9.76 -3.26 -9.58
C THR A 214 -8.60 -4.15 -10.00
N GLY A 215 -8.85 -5.45 -10.14
CA GLY A 215 -7.79 -6.44 -10.34
C GLY A 215 -6.74 -6.37 -9.23
N ASN A 216 -5.49 -6.09 -9.63
CA ASN A 216 -4.34 -5.97 -8.73
C ASN A 216 -3.96 -4.51 -8.41
N VAL A 217 -4.85 -3.55 -8.71
CA VAL A 217 -4.75 -2.16 -8.23
C VAL A 217 -5.57 -2.02 -6.96
N ILE A 218 -4.88 -1.76 -5.84
CA ILE A 218 -5.45 -1.79 -4.49
C ILE A 218 -5.20 -0.45 -3.81
N TYR A 219 -6.26 0.10 -3.25
CA TYR A 219 -6.22 1.24 -2.35
C TYR A 219 -6.89 0.91 -1.02
N THR A 220 -6.29 1.35 0.08
CA THR A 220 -6.90 1.27 1.41
C THR A 220 -6.49 2.45 2.31
N HIS A 221 -7.40 2.84 3.20
CA HIS A 221 -7.15 3.70 4.35
C HIS A 221 -6.48 2.96 5.52
N LEU A 222 -6.43 1.62 5.49
CA LEU A 222 -5.76 0.82 6.51
C LEU A 222 -4.27 1.17 6.58
N LEU A 223 -3.89 1.65 7.75
CA LEU A 223 -2.53 1.77 8.25
C LEU A 223 -2.32 0.69 9.31
N GLY A 224 -1.12 0.59 9.88
CA GLY A 224 -0.93 -0.37 10.98
C GLY A 224 0.50 -0.54 11.48
N PRO A 225 1.55 -0.53 10.64
CA PRO A 225 1.54 -0.65 9.18
C PRO A 225 0.64 -1.81 8.70
N LEU A 226 -0.02 -1.66 7.53
CA LEU A 226 -1.03 -2.59 7.00
C LEU A 226 -0.51 -4.04 6.91
N LEU A 227 0.65 -4.22 6.28
CA LEU A 227 1.16 -5.52 5.88
C LEU A 227 1.73 -6.31 7.07
N ALA A 228 2.24 -5.60 8.08
CA ALA A 228 2.70 -6.23 9.32
C ALA A 228 1.53 -6.80 10.13
N LYS A 229 0.41 -6.07 10.20
CA LYS A 229 -0.77 -6.49 10.96
C LYS A 229 -1.63 -7.56 10.26
N ASN A 230 -1.43 -7.75 8.96
CA ASN A 230 -2.28 -8.60 8.13
C ASN A 230 -1.42 -9.62 7.34
N PRO A 231 -0.79 -10.59 8.01
CA PRO A 231 0.18 -11.50 7.42
C PRO A 231 -0.39 -12.30 6.24
N GLN A 232 -1.63 -12.79 6.35
CA GLN A 232 -2.29 -13.56 5.28
C GLN A 232 -2.54 -12.70 4.04
N PHE A 233 -2.92 -11.44 4.20
CA PHE A 233 -3.04 -10.50 3.09
C PHE A 233 -1.70 -10.20 2.44
N THR A 234 -0.65 -10.04 3.24
CA THR A 234 0.72 -9.87 2.73
C THR A 234 1.19 -11.10 1.95
N ALA A 235 0.91 -12.31 2.45
CA ALA A 235 1.20 -13.56 1.76
C ALA A 235 0.49 -13.64 0.41
N GLU A 236 -0.77 -13.22 0.31
CA GLU A 236 -1.50 -13.19 -0.96
C GLU A 236 -0.89 -12.24 -1.99
N LEU A 237 -0.46 -11.05 -1.55
CA LEU A 237 0.25 -10.11 -2.43
C LEU A 237 1.56 -10.72 -2.92
N LEU A 238 2.32 -11.39 -2.03
CA LEU A 238 3.56 -12.07 -2.39
C LEU A 238 3.31 -13.23 -3.35
N LYS A 239 2.30 -14.08 -3.13
CA LYS A 239 1.94 -15.15 -4.08
C LYS A 239 1.54 -14.60 -5.44
N THR A 240 0.74 -13.54 -5.45
CA THR A 240 0.34 -12.85 -6.70
C THR A 240 1.57 -12.34 -7.44
N ALA A 241 2.50 -11.68 -6.73
CA ALA A 241 3.75 -11.19 -7.32
C ALA A 241 4.68 -12.33 -7.78
N ALA A 242 4.71 -13.46 -7.08
CA ALA A 242 5.45 -14.66 -7.49
C ALA A 242 4.88 -15.24 -8.79
N SER A 243 3.55 -15.32 -8.91
CA SER A 243 2.87 -15.75 -10.13
C SER A 243 3.20 -14.82 -11.32
N ILE A 244 3.17 -13.50 -11.11
CA ILE A 244 3.58 -12.50 -12.12
C ILE A 244 5.06 -12.70 -12.53
N ALA A 245 5.91 -13.06 -11.58
CA ALA A 245 7.32 -13.34 -11.83
C ALA A 245 7.57 -14.69 -12.55
N GLY A 246 6.52 -15.47 -12.84
CA GLY A 246 6.62 -16.78 -13.50
C GLY A 246 7.03 -17.91 -12.57
N MET A 247 6.86 -17.74 -11.25
CA MET A 247 7.18 -18.76 -10.26
C MET A 247 5.99 -19.70 -10.03
N GLU A 248 6.27 -20.95 -9.68
CA GLU A 248 5.25 -21.89 -9.23
C GLU A 248 4.75 -21.49 -7.83
N THR A 249 3.43 -21.50 -7.64
CA THR A 249 2.80 -20.92 -6.43
C THR A 249 2.11 -21.92 -5.52
N GLU A 250 1.83 -23.14 -5.99
CA GLU A 250 1.14 -24.16 -5.20
C GLU A 250 1.86 -24.48 -3.87
N GLY A 251 3.20 -24.47 -3.88
CA GLY A 251 4.03 -24.73 -2.69
C GLY A 251 4.31 -23.52 -1.81
N LEU A 252 3.91 -22.31 -2.20
CA LEU A 252 4.18 -21.09 -1.44
C LEU A 252 3.14 -20.96 -0.33
N ILE A 253 3.47 -21.37 0.89
CA ILE A 253 2.55 -21.40 2.02
C ILE A 253 3.13 -20.59 3.18
N LEU A 254 2.34 -19.67 3.72
CA LEU A 254 2.61 -19.06 5.02
C LEU A 254 1.94 -19.94 6.08
N LYS A 255 2.73 -20.58 6.93
CA LYS A 255 2.21 -21.49 7.94
C LYS A 255 1.68 -20.69 9.13
N ASP A 256 0.54 -21.10 9.68
CA ASP A 256 -0.02 -20.44 10.87
C ASP A 256 0.92 -20.50 12.08
N SER A 257 1.76 -21.54 12.17
CA SER A 257 2.82 -21.64 13.19
C SER A 257 3.80 -20.48 13.13
N ASP A 258 4.11 -19.99 11.92
CA ASP A 258 5.09 -18.93 11.70
C ASP A 258 4.53 -17.54 12.04
N ILE A 259 3.20 -17.41 12.15
CA ILE A 259 2.49 -16.16 12.42
C ILE A 259 1.53 -16.25 13.62
N SER A 260 1.79 -17.20 14.52
CA SER A 260 0.92 -17.47 15.67
C SER A 260 0.74 -16.25 16.58
N LEU A 261 1.78 -15.43 16.73
CA LEU A 261 1.72 -14.20 17.53
C LEU A 261 0.91 -13.10 16.84
N GLU A 262 1.07 -12.93 15.53
CA GLU A 262 0.28 -11.99 14.73
C GLU A 262 -1.20 -12.35 14.74
N ASN A 263 -1.51 -13.66 14.63
CA ASN A 263 -2.88 -14.16 14.72
C ASN A 263 -3.49 -13.91 16.11
N ALA A 264 -2.75 -14.19 17.18
CA ALA A 264 -3.20 -13.90 18.55
C ALA A 264 -3.45 -12.40 18.75
N ALA A 265 -2.52 -11.55 18.31
CA ALA A 265 -2.66 -10.09 18.41
C ALA A 265 -3.84 -9.56 17.58
N LEU A 266 -4.16 -10.19 16.45
CA LEU A 266 -5.33 -9.84 15.64
C LEU A 266 -6.63 -10.13 16.40
N GLU A 267 -6.76 -11.31 17.00
CA GLU A 267 -7.96 -11.69 17.77
C GLU A 267 -8.13 -10.80 19.02
N ASP A 268 -7.06 -10.53 19.78
CA ASP A 268 -7.08 -9.60 20.91
C ASP A 268 -7.59 -8.20 20.50
N HIS A 269 -7.17 -7.71 19.32
CA HIS A 269 -7.61 -6.39 18.83
C HIS A 269 -9.08 -6.42 18.40
N LYS A 270 -9.58 -7.53 17.82
CA LYS A 270 -11.01 -7.67 17.51
C LYS A 270 -11.87 -7.65 18.78
N GLU A 271 -11.44 -8.34 19.84
CA GLU A 271 -12.13 -8.30 21.14
C GLU A 271 -12.16 -6.88 21.71
N PHE A 272 -11.03 -6.19 21.67
CA PHE A 272 -10.95 -4.80 22.12
C PHE A 272 -11.91 -3.87 21.37
N ILE A 273 -11.95 -3.95 20.03
CA ILE A 273 -12.87 -3.15 19.21
C ILE A 273 -14.33 -3.50 19.52
N THR A 274 -14.65 -4.78 19.66
CA THR A 274 -16.01 -5.23 20.00
C THR A 274 -16.46 -4.63 21.32
N SER A 275 -15.59 -4.64 22.34
CA SER A 275 -15.88 -4.02 23.63
C SER A 275 -16.11 -2.50 23.57
N LYS A 276 -15.40 -1.79 22.67
CA LYS A 276 -15.63 -0.35 22.42
C LYS A 276 -17.04 -0.11 21.89
N VAL A 277 -17.47 -0.92 20.92
CA VAL A 277 -18.80 -0.80 20.29
C VAL A 277 -19.90 -1.02 21.33
N GLU A 278 -19.78 -2.05 22.16
CA GLU A 278 -20.76 -2.35 23.21
C GLU A 278 -20.89 -1.23 24.25
N LYS A 279 -19.75 -0.65 24.68
CA LYS A 279 -19.74 0.48 25.62
C LYS A 279 -20.37 1.74 25.02
N SER A 280 -20.19 2.00 23.73
CA SER A 280 -20.78 3.17 23.06
C SER A 280 -22.30 3.12 22.89
N ARG A 281 -22.90 1.94 23.09
CA ARG A 281 -24.36 1.71 22.99
C ARG A 281 -25.09 1.78 24.33
N LYS A 282 -24.34 1.88 25.45
CA LYS A 282 -24.86 2.06 26.81
C LYS A 282 -24.81 3.53 27.18
#